data_AF-A0A7S0WTY3-F1
#
_entry.id   AF-A0A7S0WTY3-F1
#
_cell.length_a   1.000
_cell.length_b   1.000
_cell.length_c   1.000
_cell.angle_alpha   90.00
_cell.angle_beta   90.00
_cell.angle_gamma   90.00
#
_symmetry.space_group_name_H-M   'P 1'
#
loop_
_entity.id
_entity.type
_entity.pdbx_description
1 polymer ?
#
loop_
_entity_poly.entity_id
_entity_poly.type
_entity_poly.pdbx_seq_one_letter_code
_entity_poly.pdbx_strand_id
1 'polypeptide(L)'
;LQKIERLLRSHRVRTVGELVDKAAAAEAALAEWEEQAEHVEEWEEELDLLRASLLADCVALAKARRAAAPALRAHVERALGQLAMGGAQFEVSLSWHLEPKASSLKDSEALDISADTVAEVLGGSTAAAAADGGVATYRVYSTGLDRIELKLSAGPAEPLRPLSAVASGGECARIMLALKAAPATAAASAASNQPAAAV
;
A
#
# COMPACT_ATOMS: atom_id res chain seq x y z
N LEU A 1 55.30 -33.66 13.30
CA LEU A 1 54.65 -34.80 12.60
C LEU A 1 53.26 -35.13 13.15
N GLN A 2 53.08 -35.37 14.47
CA GLN A 2 51.76 -35.68 15.08
C GLN A 2 50.62 -34.67 14.77
N LYS A 3 50.92 -33.37 14.69
CA LYS A 3 49.92 -32.34 14.33
C LYS A 3 49.39 -32.48 12.90
N ILE A 4 50.25 -32.84 11.94
CA ILE A 4 49.89 -32.98 10.53
C ILE A 4 49.02 -34.23 10.33
N GLU A 5 49.39 -35.35 10.96
CA GLU A 5 48.61 -36.59 10.91
C GLU A 5 47.20 -36.44 11.51
N ARG A 6 47.06 -35.60 12.57
CA ARG A 6 45.76 -35.25 13.14
C ARG A 6 44.89 -34.46 12.15
N LEU A 7 45.46 -33.48 11.45
CA LEU A 7 44.75 -32.66 10.45
C LEU A 7 44.31 -33.50 9.25
N LEU A 8 45.20 -34.36 8.73
CA LEU A 8 44.87 -35.29 7.63
C LEU A 8 43.69 -36.19 7.98
N ARG A 9 43.65 -36.72 9.21
CA ARG A 9 42.54 -37.55 9.70
C ARG A 9 41.24 -36.76 9.85
N SER A 10 41.30 -35.54 10.39
CA SER A 10 40.13 -34.67 10.61
C SER A 10 39.47 -34.26 9.29
N HIS A 11 40.26 -33.88 8.29
CA HIS A 11 39.77 -33.45 6.98
C HIS A 11 39.62 -34.59 5.97
N ARG A 12 39.84 -35.85 6.40
CA ARG A 12 39.73 -37.07 5.59
C ARG A 12 40.56 -36.99 4.29
N VAL A 13 41.83 -36.60 4.40
CA VAL A 13 42.79 -36.49 3.28
C VAL A 13 44.05 -37.29 3.58
N ARG A 14 44.70 -37.80 2.54
CA ARG A 14 45.82 -38.76 2.66
C ARG A 14 47.17 -38.08 2.51
N THR A 15 47.23 -36.94 1.83
CA THR A 15 48.48 -36.19 1.58
C THR A 15 48.38 -34.75 2.04
N VAL A 16 49.54 -34.14 2.31
CA VAL A 16 49.63 -32.71 2.64
C VAL A 16 49.18 -31.85 1.46
N GLY A 17 49.43 -32.27 0.22
CA GLY A 17 48.95 -31.59 -0.98
C GLY A 17 47.43 -31.51 -1.04
N GLU A 18 46.74 -32.64 -0.86
CA GLU A 18 45.27 -32.65 -0.83
C GLU A 18 44.68 -31.80 0.30
N LEU A 19 45.38 -31.68 1.43
CA LEU A 19 44.98 -30.81 2.53
C LEU A 19 45.11 -29.33 2.17
N VAL A 20 46.18 -28.95 1.45
CA VAL A 20 46.37 -27.59 0.93
C VAL A 20 45.33 -27.27 -0.14
N ASP A 21 45.03 -28.20 -1.05
CA ASP A 21 44.00 -28.01 -2.08
C ASP A 21 42.61 -27.81 -1.44
N LYS A 22 42.29 -28.56 -0.38
CA LYS A 22 41.06 -28.35 0.39
C LYS A 22 41.03 -27.02 1.12
N ALA A 23 42.16 -26.57 1.66
CA ALA A 23 42.26 -25.26 2.31
C ALA A 23 42.03 -24.15 1.27
N ALA A 24 42.69 -24.22 0.11
CA ALA A 24 42.50 -23.27 -0.98
C ALA A 24 41.06 -23.27 -1.51
N ALA A 25 40.42 -24.44 -1.64
CA ALA A 25 39.02 -24.53 -2.05
C ALA A 25 38.07 -23.94 -0.99
N ALA A 26 38.35 -24.12 0.30
CA ALA A 26 37.58 -23.52 1.39
C ALA A 26 37.78 -22.00 1.45
N GLU A 27 38.99 -21.51 1.24
CA GLU A 27 39.30 -20.08 1.13
C GLU A 27 38.57 -19.43 -0.06
N ALA A 28 38.56 -20.09 -1.22
CA ALA A 28 37.82 -19.62 -2.38
C ALA A 28 36.29 -19.59 -2.14
N ALA A 29 35.74 -20.61 -1.49
CA ALA A 29 34.31 -20.64 -1.13
C ALA A 29 33.96 -19.57 -0.08
N LEU A 30 34.84 -19.29 0.87
CA LEU A 30 34.66 -18.19 1.82
C LEU A 30 34.65 -16.84 1.12
N ALA A 31 35.58 -16.60 0.19
CA ALA A 31 35.62 -15.37 -0.59
C ALA A 31 34.33 -15.18 -1.42
N GLU A 32 33.79 -16.25 -2.02
CA GLU A 32 32.50 -16.20 -2.74
C GLU A 32 31.34 -15.85 -1.81
N TRP A 33 31.30 -16.39 -0.59
CA TRP A 33 30.25 -16.08 0.38
C TRP A 33 30.37 -14.65 0.94
N GLU A 34 31.58 -14.15 1.13
CA GLU A 34 31.83 -12.76 1.54
C GLU A 34 31.30 -11.80 0.46
N GLU A 35 31.61 -12.06 -0.82
CA GLU A 35 31.06 -11.28 -1.94
C GLU A 35 29.52 -11.36 -1.99
N GLN A 36 28.93 -12.54 -1.79
CA GLN A 36 27.47 -12.68 -1.72
C GLN A 36 26.84 -11.92 -0.56
N ALA A 37 27.51 -11.87 0.60
CA ALA A 37 27.02 -11.14 1.77
C ALA A 37 27.02 -9.63 1.52
N GLU A 38 28.04 -9.10 0.85
CA GLU A 38 28.08 -7.68 0.43
C GLU A 38 26.89 -7.34 -0.48
N HIS A 39 26.59 -8.16 -1.49
CA HIS A 39 25.43 -7.94 -2.37
C HIS A 39 24.08 -8.00 -1.62
N VAL A 40 23.96 -8.86 -0.61
CA VAL A 40 22.75 -8.93 0.21
C VAL A 40 22.57 -7.65 1.01
N GLU A 41 23.62 -7.15 1.64
CA GLU A 41 23.60 -5.88 2.39
C GLU A 41 23.21 -4.71 1.46
N GLU A 42 23.84 -4.62 0.28
CA GLU A 42 23.50 -3.61 -0.73
C GLU A 42 22.02 -3.67 -1.18
N TRP A 43 21.51 -4.88 -1.46
CA TRP A 43 20.11 -5.04 -1.87
C TRP A 43 19.13 -4.77 -0.73
N GLU A 44 19.48 -5.06 0.51
CA GLU A 44 18.66 -4.72 1.68
C GLU A 44 18.56 -3.19 1.85
N GLU A 45 19.67 -2.47 1.69
CA GLU A 45 19.67 -0.99 1.69
C GLU A 45 18.82 -0.42 0.55
N GLU A 46 18.93 -0.96 -0.67
CA GLU A 46 18.14 -0.53 -1.82
C GLU A 46 16.64 -0.80 -1.59
N LEU A 47 16.28 -1.96 -1.04
CA LEU A 47 14.90 -2.30 -0.69
C LEU A 47 14.31 -1.34 0.34
N ASP A 48 15.09 -0.94 1.34
CA ASP A 48 14.62 -0.01 2.37
C ASP A 48 14.40 1.40 1.79
N LEU A 49 15.27 1.86 0.89
CA LEU A 49 15.06 3.11 0.15
C LEU A 49 13.80 3.08 -0.71
N LEU A 50 13.58 1.99 -1.46
CA LEU A 50 12.40 1.81 -2.30
C LEU A 50 11.12 1.74 -1.47
N ARG A 51 11.14 1.04 -0.32
CA ARG A 51 10.01 0.98 0.62
C ARG A 51 9.67 2.34 1.19
N ALA A 52 10.67 3.14 1.57
CA ALA A 52 10.46 4.49 2.06
C ALA A 52 9.82 5.40 1.00
N SER A 53 10.28 5.30 -0.26
CA SER A 53 9.68 6.02 -1.39
C SER A 53 8.22 5.60 -1.62
N LEU A 54 7.96 4.28 -1.65
CA LEU A 54 6.61 3.74 -1.85
C LEU A 54 5.65 4.21 -0.75
N LEU A 55 6.12 4.26 0.50
CA LEU A 55 5.33 4.77 1.62
C LEU A 55 4.95 6.24 1.42
N ALA A 56 5.91 7.08 1.04
CA ALA A 56 5.66 8.50 0.80
C ALA A 56 4.59 8.71 -0.29
N ASP A 57 4.71 7.99 -1.41
CA ASP A 57 3.74 8.06 -2.52
C ASP A 57 2.36 7.54 -2.10
N CYS A 58 2.30 6.44 -1.36
CA CYS A 58 1.06 5.89 -0.85
C CYS A 58 0.33 6.86 0.10
N VAL A 59 1.07 7.51 0.99
CA VAL A 59 0.54 8.52 1.92
C VAL A 59 0.03 9.74 1.15
N ALA A 60 0.79 10.24 0.17
CA ALA A 60 0.38 11.35 -0.66
C ALA A 60 -0.92 11.03 -1.43
N LEU A 61 -1.01 9.84 -2.03
CA LEU A 61 -2.20 9.37 -2.72
C LEU A 61 -3.40 9.24 -1.76
N ALA A 62 -3.19 8.72 -0.56
CA ALA A 62 -4.22 8.57 0.45
C ALA A 62 -4.78 9.93 0.91
N LYS A 63 -3.92 10.94 1.10
CA LYS A 63 -4.34 12.32 1.41
C LYS A 63 -5.13 12.93 0.24
N ALA A 64 -4.63 12.78 -0.98
CA ALA A 64 -5.29 13.31 -2.18
C ALA A 64 -6.71 12.73 -2.38
N ARG A 65 -6.89 11.42 -2.15
CA ARG A 65 -8.20 10.76 -2.25
C ARG A 65 -9.20 11.28 -1.22
N ARG A 66 -8.77 11.44 0.03
CA ARG A 66 -9.61 12.00 1.10
C ARG A 66 -10.00 13.45 0.81
N ALA A 67 -9.09 14.25 0.25
CA ALA A 67 -9.39 15.61 -0.20
C ALA A 67 -10.38 15.64 -1.38
N ALA A 68 -10.31 14.66 -2.30
CA ALA A 68 -11.19 14.58 -3.46
C ALA A 68 -12.59 14.00 -3.14
N ALA A 69 -12.71 13.17 -2.10
CA ALA A 69 -13.96 12.48 -1.76
C ALA A 69 -15.17 13.42 -1.53
N PRO A 70 -15.06 14.53 -0.77
CA PRO A 70 -16.16 15.48 -0.61
C PRO A 70 -16.63 16.11 -1.92
N ALA A 71 -15.69 16.45 -2.80
CA ALA A 71 -15.99 17.03 -4.10
C ALA A 71 -16.70 16.00 -5.00
N LEU A 72 -16.21 14.76 -5.04
CA LEU A 72 -16.87 13.69 -5.79
C LEU A 72 -18.31 13.47 -5.31
N ARG A 73 -18.52 13.41 -4.00
CA ARG A 73 -19.86 13.30 -3.41
C ARG A 73 -20.79 14.43 -3.87
N ALA A 74 -20.36 15.68 -3.72
CA ALA A 74 -21.19 16.82 -4.11
C ALA A 74 -21.56 16.81 -5.60
N HIS A 75 -20.65 16.38 -6.47
CA HIS A 75 -20.92 16.26 -7.90
C HIS A 75 -21.91 15.14 -8.21
N VAL A 76 -21.75 13.97 -7.60
CA VAL A 76 -22.63 12.81 -7.82
C VAL A 76 -24.04 13.09 -7.30
N GLU A 77 -24.19 13.63 -6.09
CA GLU A 77 -25.50 13.97 -5.52
C GLU A 77 -26.23 15.03 -6.34
N ARG A 78 -25.51 16.03 -6.86
CA ARG A 78 -26.08 17.03 -7.77
C ARG A 78 -26.59 16.39 -9.07
N ALA A 79 -25.80 15.52 -9.67
CA ALA A 79 -26.19 14.81 -10.89
C ALA A 79 -27.39 13.88 -10.67
N LEU A 80 -27.45 13.18 -9.54
CA LEU A 80 -28.60 12.37 -9.13
C LEU A 80 -29.86 13.22 -8.95
N GLY A 81 -29.74 14.41 -8.35
CA GLY A 81 -30.84 15.36 -8.23
C GLY A 81 -31.44 15.77 -9.59
N GLN A 82 -30.60 15.96 -10.62
CA GLN A 82 -31.05 16.26 -11.98
C GLN A 82 -31.75 15.07 -12.68
N LEU A 83 -31.53 13.85 -12.20
CA LEU A 83 -32.10 12.61 -12.74
C LEU A 83 -33.34 12.13 -11.97
N ALA A 84 -34.04 13.05 -11.31
CA ALA A 84 -35.21 12.80 -10.47
C ALA A 84 -34.94 11.84 -9.30
N MET A 85 -33.72 11.89 -8.74
CA MET A 85 -33.33 11.21 -7.49
C MET A 85 -32.97 12.24 -6.41
N GLY A 86 -33.79 13.29 -6.28
CA GLY A 86 -33.62 14.35 -5.27
C GLY A 86 -33.84 13.79 -3.87
N GLY A 87 -32.76 13.48 -3.16
CA GLY A 87 -32.78 12.85 -1.84
C GLY A 87 -31.84 11.64 -1.71
N ALA A 88 -31.25 11.18 -2.81
CA ALA A 88 -30.20 10.17 -2.76
C ALA A 88 -28.94 10.72 -2.09
N GLN A 89 -28.31 9.92 -1.24
CA GLN A 89 -27.05 10.26 -0.59
C GLN A 89 -25.93 9.40 -1.17
N PHE A 90 -24.74 9.96 -1.30
CA PHE A 90 -23.57 9.26 -1.80
C PHE A 90 -22.39 9.43 -0.85
N GLU A 91 -21.71 8.33 -0.55
CA GLU A 91 -20.54 8.33 0.33
C GLU A 91 -19.38 7.55 -0.28
N VAL A 92 -18.17 8.09 -0.11
CA VAL A 92 -16.92 7.44 -0.46
C VAL A 92 -16.24 7.02 0.84
N SER A 93 -16.30 5.73 1.17
CA SER A 93 -15.63 5.17 2.33
C SER A 93 -14.21 4.77 1.95
N LEU A 94 -13.21 5.26 2.68
CA LEU A 94 -11.80 4.90 2.51
C LEU A 94 -11.28 4.24 3.79
N SER A 95 -10.75 3.04 3.68
CA SER A 95 -10.22 2.27 4.82
C SER A 95 -8.88 1.64 4.49
N TRP A 96 -8.02 1.49 5.51
CA TRP A 96 -6.78 0.72 5.40
C TRP A 96 -6.98 -0.66 6.04
N HIS A 97 -6.33 -1.68 5.47
CA HIS A 97 -6.38 -3.04 5.98
C HIS A 97 -5.09 -3.36 6.74
N LEU A 98 -5.23 -3.67 8.03
CA LEU A 98 -4.13 -4.14 8.87
C LEU A 98 -3.73 -5.56 8.46
N GLU A 99 -2.44 -5.78 8.29
CA GLU A 99 -1.85 -7.10 8.06
C GLU A 99 -1.36 -7.67 9.40
N PRO A 100 -1.89 -8.81 9.88
CA PRO A 100 -1.39 -9.40 11.12
C PRO A 100 0.05 -9.91 10.92
N LYS A 101 0.97 -9.54 11.83
CA LYS A 101 2.40 -9.94 11.84
C LYS A 101 2.69 -11.46 11.68
N ALA A 102 1.67 -12.33 11.80
CA ALA A 102 1.78 -13.78 11.72
C ALA A 102 1.53 -14.37 10.31
N SER A 103 1.31 -13.57 9.26
CA SER A 103 1.18 -14.13 7.91
C SER A 103 2.54 -14.52 7.36
N SER A 104 2.87 -15.81 7.43
CA SER A 104 4.10 -16.47 6.94
C SER A 104 4.29 -16.44 5.41
N LEU A 105 3.73 -15.46 4.71
CA LEU A 105 3.85 -15.30 3.26
C LEU A 105 4.99 -14.33 2.98
N LYS A 106 6.08 -14.86 2.45
CA LYS A 106 7.31 -14.13 2.06
C LYS A 106 7.14 -13.18 0.86
N ASP A 107 5.90 -12.89 0.48
CA ASP A 107 5.52 -11.99 -0.63
C ASP A 107 4.70 -10.79 -0.14
N SER A 108 4.82 -10.40 1.14
CA SER A 108 3.88 -9.43 1.71
C SER A 108 4.08 -8.04 1.08
N GLU A 109 3.18 -7.69 0.16
CA GLU A 109 2.87 -6.33 -0.28
C GLU A 109 2.35 -5.53 0.93
N ALA A 110 3.21 -5.29 1.91
CA ALA A 110 2.86 -4.67 3.17
C ALA A 110 3.93 -3.67 3.56
N LEU A 111 3.50 -2.57 4.18
CA LEU A 111 4.37 -1.51 4.68
C LEU A 111 4.16 -1.35 6.17
N ASP A 112 5.26 -1.20 6.87
CA ASP A 112 5.27 -0.75 8.26
C ASP A 112 5.05 0.77 8.28
N ILE A 113 3.98 1.19 8.94
CA ILE A 113 3.57 2.59 8.99
C ILE A 113 3.49 3.04 10.46
N SER A 114 4.10 4.18 10.75
CA SER A 114 4.06 4.77 12.08
C SER A 114 2.66 5.24 12.46
N ALA A 115 2.32 5.14 13.75
CA ALA A 115 1.06 5.60 14.30
C ALA A 115 0.82 7.09 14.03
N ASP A 116 1.87 7.90 13.99
CA ASP A 116 1.77 9.33 13.66
C ASP A 116 1.29 9.53 12.21
N THR A 117 1.85 8.79 11.25
CA THR A 117 1.43 8.85 9.84
C THR A 117 -0.01 8.36 9.69
N VAL A 118 -0.37 7.27 10.38
CA VAL A 118 -1.74 6.74 10.41
C VAL A 118 -2.70 7.79 10.99
N ALA A 119 -2.34 8.43 12.10
CA ALA A 119 -3.16 9.44 12.75
C ALA A 119 -3.33 10.68 11.86
N GLU A 120 -2.27 11.11 11.18
CA GLU A 120 -2.28 12.22 10.23
C GLU A 120 -3.24 11.96 9.06
N VAL A 121 -3.24 10.75 8.51
CA VAL A 121 -4.02 10.42 7.31
C VAL A 121 -5.45 9.97 7.64
N LEU A 122 -5.65 9.17 8.70
CA LEU A 122 -6.94 8.58 9.06
C LEU A 122 -7.73 9.38 10.11
N GLY A 123 -7.14 10.40 10.73
CA GLY A 123 -7.87 11.33 11.61
C GLY A 123 -8.20 10.78 13.00
N GLY A 124 -7.25 10.08 13.64
CA GLY A 124 -7.26 9.84 15.09
C GLY A 124 -8.23 8.76 15.65
N SER A 125 -8.97 8.03 14.81
CA SER A 125 -9.95 7.03 15.29
C SER A 125 -9.81 5.61 14.71
N THR A 126 -8.61 5.23 14.29
CA THR A 126 -8.29 3.85 13.87
C THR A 126 -6.94 3.39 14.40
N ALA A 127 -6.64 3.71 15.66
CA ALA A 127 -5.53 3.13 16.40
C ALA A 127 -5.87 1.69 16.81
N ALA A 128 -5.93 0.79 15.84
CA ALA A 128 -5.93 -0.64 16.09
C ALA A 128 -4.56 -1.19 15.70
N ALA A 129 -3.84 -1.67 16.72
CA ALA A 129 -2.62 -2.46 16.69
C ALA A 129 -1.29 -1.71 16.58
N ALA A 130 -0.88 -1.05 17.68
CA ALA A 130 0.54 -0.92 18.00
C ALA A 130 0.78 -1.50 19.40
N ALA A 131 1.03 -2.81 19.47
CA ALA A 131 1.50 -3.48 20.68
C ALA A 131 3.03 -3.40 20.83
N ASP A 132 3.73 -2.81 19.86
CA ASP A 132 5.19 -2.73 19.83
C ASP A 132 5.60 -1.43 19.11
N GLY A 133 6.15 -0.46 19.86
CA GLY A 133 6.82 0.72 19.30
C GLY A 133 5.99 1.75 18.51
N GLY A 134 4.66 1.63 18.43
CA GLY A 134 3.84 2.60 17.68
C GLY A 134 3.82 2.38 16.17
N VAL A 135 4.30 1.25 15.66
CA VAL A 135 4.31 0.94 14.21
C VAL A 135 3.39 -0.24 13.92
N ALA A 136 2.59 -0.13 12.88
CA ALA A 136 1.63 -1.14 12.45
C ALA A 136 1.82 -1.47 10.97
N THR A 137 1.68 -2.75 10.63
CA THR A 137 1.87 -3.25 9.26
C THR A 137 0.55 -3.19 8.51
N TYR A 138 0.51 -2.46 7.40
CA TYR A 138 -0.66 -2.32 6.54
C TYR A 138 -0.43 -2.93 5.17
N ARG A 139 -1.48 -3.52 4.62
CA ARG A 139 -1.45 -4.05 3.26
C ARG A 139 -1.41 -2.92 2.23
N VAL A 140 -0.53 -3.06 1.27
CA VAL A 140 -0.40 -2.25 0.06
C VAL A 140 -1.00 -3.00 -1.10
N TYR A 141 -1.73 -2.30 -1.95
CA TYR A 141 -2.21 -2.83 -3.23
C TYR A 141 -1.51 -2.09 -4.36
N SER A 142 -1.62 -2.59 -5.59
CA SER A 142 -1.20 -1.86 -6.79
C SER A 142 -1.87 -0.48 -6.96
N THR A 143 -2.96 -0.23 -6.23
CA THR A 143 -3.67 1.06 -6.17
C THR A 143 -3.35 1.88 -4.91
N GLY A 144 -2.34 1.50 -4.11
CA GLY A 144 -1.97 2.15 -2.84
C GLY A 144 -2.65 1.53 -1.61
N LEU A 145 -2.73 2.31 -0.52
CA LEU A 145 -3.20 1.83 0.80
C LEU A 145 -4.73 1.83 0.99
N ASP A 146 -5.46 2.62 0.21
CA ASP A 146 -6.90 2.76 0.41
C ASP A 146 -7.69 1.63 -0.27
N ARG A 147 -8.48 0.93 0.54
CA ARG A 147 -9.68 0.25 0.03
C ARG A 147 -10.81 1.26 -0.06
N ILE A 148 -11.29 1.49 -1.28
CA ILE A 148 -12.37 2.42 -1.58
C ILE A 148 -13.67 1.64 -1.75
N GLU A 149 -14.72 2.07 -1.03
CA GLU A 149 -16.09 1.57 -1.19
C GLU A 149 -17.04 2.73 -1.47
N LEU A 150 -17.80 2.64 -2.56
CA LEU A 150 -18.82 3.61 -2.94
C LEU A 150 -20.17 3.15 -2.40
N LYS A 151 -20.77 3.98 -1.53
CA LYS A 151 -22.06 3.71 -0.91
C LYS A 151 -23.11 4.71 -1.40
N LEU A 152 -24.34 4.23 -1.54
CA LEU A 152 -25.47 5.02 -2.00
C LEU A 152 -26.74 4.66 -1.22
N SER A 153 -27.61 5.64 -1.01
CA SER A 153 -29.01 5.43 -0.61
C SER A 153 -29.92 6.05 -1.66
N ALA A 154 -31.04 5.41 -1.97
CA ALA A 154 -31.98 5.93 -2.97
C ALA A 154 -32.81 7.11 -2.43
N GLY A 155 -32.87 7.27 -1.11
CA GLY A 155 -33.54 8.38 -0.45
C GLY A 155 -33.04 8.64 0.98
N PRO A 156 -33.49 9.73 1.62
CA PRO A 156 -32.97 10.19 2.91
C PRO A 156 -33.27 9.25 4.09
N ALA A 157 -34.34 8.45 3.97
CA ALA A 157 -34.80 7.52 5.00
C ALA A 157 -34.23 6.09 4.81
N GLU A 158 -33.50 5.85 3.72
CA GLU A 158 -32.91 4.54 3.43
C GLU A 158 -31.45 4.50 3.89
N PRO A 159 -30.99 3.35 4.42
CA PRO A 159 -29.60 3.22 4.84
C PRO A 159 -28.65 3.25 3.63
N LEU A 160 -27.48 3.85 3.82
CA LEU A 160 -26.37 3.75 2.87
C LEU A 160 -25.95 2.28 2.70
N ARG A 161 -25.94 1.81 1.46
CA ARG A 161 -25.51 0.45 1.11
C ARG A 161 -24.46 0.51 0.00
N PRO A 162 -23.62 -0.53 -0.14
CA PRO A 162 -22.71 -0.63 -1.28
C PRO A 162 -23.47 -0.51 -2.60
N LEU A 163 -22.88 0.15 -3.59
CA LEU A 163 -23.51 0.38 -4.90
C LEU A 163 -24.07 -0.90 -5.55
N SER A 164 -23.38 -2.03 -5.36
CA SER A 164 -23.78 -3.35 -5.87
C SER A 164 -25.11 -3.86 -5.29
N ALA A 165 -25.51 -3.37 -4.11
CA ALA A 165 -26.69 -3.84 -3.38
C ALA A 165 -27.94 -2.96 -3.60
N VAL A 166 -27.82 -1.81 -4.26
CA VAL A 166 -28.92 -0.82 -4.42
C VAL A 166 -29.63 -0.93 -5.76
N ALA A 167 -29.00 -1.55 -6.76
CA ALA A 167 -29.42 -1.45 -8.16
C ALA A 167 -30.68 -2.28 -8.52
N SER A 168 -31.86 -1.66 -8.50
CA SER A 168 -32.98 -2.01 -9.39
C SER A 168 -32.66 -1.57 -10.82
N GLY A 169 -33.07 -2.34 -11.84
CA GLY A 169 -32.59 -2.20 -13.23
C GLY A 169 -32.68 -0.79 -13.85
N GLY A 170 -33.66 0.02 -13.45
CA GLY A 170 -33.81 1.42 -13.92
C GLY A 170 -33.05 2.47 -13.10
N GLU A 171 -32.73 2.18 -11.84
CA GLU A 171 -31.97 3.07 -10.96
C GLU A 171 -30.48 2.96 -11.23
N CYS A 172 -30.01 1.75 -11.55
CA CYS A 172 -28.62 1.50 -11.94
C CYS A 172 -28.17 2.38 -13.12
N ALA A 173 -29.00 2.50 -14.15
CA ALA A 173 -28.68 3.31 -15.33
C ALA A 173 -28.52 4.81 -14.99
N ARG A 174 -29.37 5.33 -14.09
CA ARG A 174 -29.30 6.73 -13.62
C ARG A 174 -28.07 6.96 -12.75
N ILE A 175 -27.77 6.03 -11.85
CA ILE A 175 -26.57 6.07 -11.00
C ILE A 175 -25.30 6.06 -11.85
N MET A 176 -25.19 5.17 -12.83
CA MET A 176 -24.03 5.09 -13.73
C MET A 176 -23.88 6.37 -14.56
N LEU A 177 -24.98 6.95 -15.03
CA LEU A 177 -24.95 8.23 -15.75
C LEU A 177 -24.47 9.37 -14.85
N ALA A 178 -24.97 9.45 -13.61
CA ALA A 178 -24.54 10.44 -12.64
C ALA A 178 -23.04 10.34 -12.32
N LEU A 179 -22.54 9.12 -12.09
CA LEU A 179 -21.12 8.86 -11.85
C LEU A 179 -20.25 9.27 -13.05
N LYS A 180 -20.71 9.00 -14.27
CA LYS A 180 -20.00 9.39 -15.50
C LYS A 180 -20.01 10.91 -15.73
N ALA A 181 -21.09 11.60 -15.34
CA ALA A 181 -21.22 13.05 -15.49
C ALA A 181 -20.51 13.84 -14.40
N ALA A 182 -20.31 13.26 -13.21
CA ALA A 182 -19.66 13.90 -12.07
C ALA A 182 -18.30 14.57 -12.39
N PRO A 183 -17.32 13.92 -13.05
CA PRO A 183 -16.05 14.57 -13.38
C PRO A 183 -16.19 15.73 -14.38
N ALA A 184 -17.16 15.67 -15.30
CA ALA A 184 -17.41 16.76 -16.26
C ALA A 184 -17.92 18.04 -15.57
N THR A 185 -18.69 17.89 -14.50
CA THR A 185 -19.16 19.03 -13.70
C THR A 185 -18.08 19.64 -12.81
N ALA A 186 -17.04 18.88 -12.45
CA ALA A 186 -15.89 19.38 -11.69
C ALA A 186 -14.98 20.30 -12.55
N ALA A 187 -14.74 19.94 -13.81
CA ALA A 187 -13.94 20.75 -14.74
C ALA A 187 -14.62 22.09 -15.07
N ALA A 188 -15.95 22.12 -15.19
CA ALA A 188 -16.71 23.34 -15.45
C ALA A 188 -16.71 24.33 -14.27
N SER A 189 -16.63 23.83 -13.03
CA SER A 189 -16.55 24.67 -11.82
C SER A 189 -15.15 25.20 -11.54
N ALA A 190 -14.09 24.53 -12.02
CA ALA A 190 -12.71 24.99 -11.86
C ALA A 190 -12.36 26.13 -12.84
N ALA A 191 -13.06 26.21 -13.98
CA ALA A 191 -12.84 27.24 -14.99
C ALA A 191 -13.32 28.65 -14.58
N SER A 192 -14.12 28.80 -13.52
CA SER A 192 -14.60 30.09 -13.02
C SER A 192 -13.77 30.68 -11.87
N ASN A 193 -12.75 29.97 -11.37
CA ASN A 193 -11.97 30.39 -10.21
C ASN A 193 -10.45 30.25 -10.41
N GLN A 194 -9.94 30.62 -11.59
CA GLN A 194 -8.53 30.95 -11.75
C GLN A 194 -8.32 32.43 -11.39
N PRO A 195 -7.51 32.78 -10.38
CA PRO A 195 -7.02 34.13 -10.27
C PRO A 195 -6.13 34.40 -11.49
N ALA A 196 -6.41 35.51 -12.17
CA ALA A 196 -5.55 36.04 -13.21
C ALA A 196 -4.11 36.15 -12.66
N ALA A 197 -3.21 35.29 -13.15
CA ALA A 197 -1.79 35.46 -12.96
C ALA A 197 -1.40 36.75 -13.71
N ALA A 198 -1.29 37.83 -12.94
CA ALA A 198 -0.84 39.13 -13.40
C ALA A 198 0.69 39.20 -13.28
N VAL A 199 1.29 39.57 -14.42
CA VAL A 199 2.60 40.22 -14.63
C VAL A 199 3.86 39.43 -14.31
#